data_AF-A0A328SNY4-F1
#
_entry.id   AF-A0A328SNY4-F1
#
_cell.length_a   1.000
_cell.length_b   1.000
_cell.length_c   1.000
_cell.angle_alpha   90.00
_cell.angle_beta   90.00
_cell.angle_gamma   90.00
#
_symmetry.space_group_name_H-M   'P 1'
#
loop_
_entity.id
_entity.type
_entity.pdbx_description
1 polymer ?
#
loop_
_entity_poly.entity_id
_entity_poly.type
_entity_poly.pdbx_seq_one_letter_code
_entity_poly.pdbx_strand_id
1 'polypeptide(L)'
;MKEIKEKLEEYYNKINTIFDGENTAPKLTKKHNRFKRKEEQELVTGVIVISLIIIILISTIYYFLVFMPEQEELNNIKQEKINSVNSLLIHEDNQNREAIISQIESAATTEELNSLNIENMVYPILKNNLLEQVQEYKDKYNRIEVTTDNTTDIMNTDNATNYIKSQDASTLSVMSIKQVDSVIIPLSINRKQAASGFITQGDTVDIYKNSQNRDENSEDFNENQSEENVTVGSHHPNKIVGGSTVVSILRSKDSGSIEENIEISQSPKNRNISQTSSLNIQEILSSKAAGTYDEKQIKILLENYGMRLANYERTSNIGDLDVEYIIMLEVPRESVETLIENMDNIILTIPTYDSPSWVKL
;
A
#
# COMPACT_ATOMS: atom_id res chain seq x y z
N MET A 1 -20.03 -45.84 25.82
CA MET A 1 -19.66 -45.56 27.23
C MET A 1 -20.41 -46.40 28.26
N LYS A 2 -21.70 -46.74 28.08
CA LYS A 2 -22.45 -47.61 29.01
C LYS A 2 -21.90 -49.05 29.11
N GLU A 3 -21.57 -49.69 28.00
CA GLU A 3 -21.03 -51.07 27.97
C GLU A 3 -19.68 -51.25 28.68
N ILE A 4 -18.82 -50.22 28.67
CA ILE A 4 -17.50 -50.30 29.30
C ILE A 4 -17.63 -50.27 30.82
N LYS A 5 -18.61 -49.50 31.33
CA LYS A 5 -18.88 -49.39 32.77
C LYS A 5 -19.49 -50.68 33.34
N GLU A 6 -20.36 -51.33 32.57
CA GLU A 6 -21.01 -52.59 32.93
C GLU A 6 -20.00 -53.75 33.00
N LYS A 7 -19.04 -53.80 32.06
CA LYS A 7 -17.93 -54.76 32.11
C LYS A 7 -17.01 -54.53 33.31
N LEU A 8 -16.74 -53.26 33.68
CA LEU A 8 -15.91 -52.94 34.85
C LEU A 8 -16.57 -53.36 36.17
N GLU A 9 -17.89 -53.22 36.31
CA GLU A 9 -18.63 -53.70 37.48
C GLU A 9 -18.67 -55.23 37.56
N GLU A 10 -18.78 -55.93 36.44
CA GLU A 10 -18.68 -57.39 36.38
C GLU A 10 -17.29 -57.88 36.83
N TYR A 11 -16.22 -57.23 36.36
CA TYR A 11 -14.85 -57.54 36.79
C TYR A 11 -14.64 -57.28 38.29
N TYR A 12 -15.21 -56.20 38.83
CA TYR A 12 -15.09 -55.86 40.25
C TYR A 12 -15.80 -56.88 41.15
N ASN A 13 -17.02 -57.30 40.78
CA ASN A 13 -17.77 -58.30 41.55
C ASN A 13 -17.12 -59.69 41.50
N LYS A 14 -16.52 -60.06 40.37
CA LYS A 14 -15.79 -61.33 40.23
C LYS A 14 -14.55 -61.39 41.13
N ILE A 15 -13.90 -60.24 41.36
CA ILE A 15 -12.76 -60.15 42.26
C ILE A 15 -13.21 -60.32 43.72
N ASN A 16 -14.29 -59.67 44.17
CA ASN A 16 -14.74 -59.81 45.57
C ASN A 16 -15.18 -61.23 45.94
N THR A 17 -15.81 -61.98 45.02
CA THR A 17 -16.20 -63.38 45.28
C THR A 17 -15.02 -64.35 45.46
N ILE A 18 -13.82 -63.94 45.04
CA ILE A 18 -12.58 -64.72 45.23
C ILE A 18 -11.95 -64.42 46.60
N PHE A 19 -12.26 -63.28 47.22
CA PHE A 19 -11.66 -62.84 48.48
C PHE A 19 -12.47 -63.22 49.74
N ASP A 20 -13.78 -63.46 49.64
CA ASP A 20 -14.66 -63.75 50.80
C ASP A 20 -14.95 -65.25 51.05
N GLY A 21 -14.02 -66.15 50.69
CA GLY A 21 -14.12 -67.58 50.99
C GLY A 21 -13.56 -67.95 52.37
N GLU A 22 -14.41 -67.93 53.39
CA GLU A 22 -14.09 -68.23 54.79
C GLU A 22 -13.77 -69.72 55.08
N ASN A 23 -12.68 -69.92 55.84
CA ASN A 23 -12.40 -70.97 56.83
C ASN A 23 -13.23 -72.28 56.84
N THR A 24 -12.61 -73.39 56.39
CA THR A 24 -12.67 -74.69 57.10
C THR A 24 -11.36 -75.46 56.91
N ALA A 25 -10.64 -75.72 58.00
CA ALA A 25 -9.46 -76.60 58.01
C ALA A 25 -9.88 -78.09 58.04
N PRO A 26 -9.03 -78.99 57.51
CA PRO A 26 -8.41 -79.94 58.42
C PRO A 26 -6.88 -79.97 58.28
N LYS A 27 -6.22 -80.10 59.43
CA LYS A 27 -4.79 -80.36 59.56
C LYS A 27 -4.46 -81.72 58.95
N LEU A 28 -3.40 -81.82 58.13
CA LEU A 28 -2.40 -82.89 58.17
C LEU A 28 -1.25 -82.62 57.18
N THR A 29 -0.09 -82.31 57.78
CA THR A 29 1.27 -82.72 57.39
C THR A 29 1.63 -82.80 55.89
N LYS A 30 2.51 -81.90 55.43
CA LYS A 30 3.93 -82.25 55.18
C LYS A 30 4.75 -81.03 54.74
N LYS A 31 5.96 -81.05 55.30
CA LYS A 31 7.12 -80.18 55.18
C LYS A 31 7.67 -80.22 53.74
N HIS A 32 7.62 -79.09 53.01
CA HIS A 32 8.71 -78.55 52.16
C HIS A 32 8.23 -77.32 51.35
N ASN A 33 9.16 -76.40 51.05
CA ASN A 33 9.07 -75.20 50.19
C ASN A 33 8.92 -73.84 50.90
N ARG A 34 9.89 -73.52 51.78
CA ARG A 34 10.19 -72.12 52.17
C ARG A 34 11.17 -71.40 51.22
N PHE A 35 11.65 -72.04 50.15
CA PHE A 35 12.56 -71.43 49.18
C PHE A 35 11.86 -70.81 47.95
N LYS A 36 10.66 -71.28 47.57
CA LYS A 36 9.95 -70.78 46.37
C LYS A 36 9.30 -69.39 46.52
N ARG A 37 8.92 -68.98 47.74
CA ARG A 37 8.24 -67.69 47.97
C ARG A 37 9.17 -66.46 47.95
N LYS A 38 10.46 -66.64 48.25
CA LYS A 38 11.46 -65.55 48.12
C LYS A 38 11.89 -65.36 46.68
N GLU A 39 12.15 -66.46 45.96
CA GLU A 39 12.44 -66.43 44.52
C GLU A 39 11.33 -65.78 43.70
N GLU A 40 10.06 -66.11 43.96
CA GLU A 40 8.93 -65.49 43.26
C GLU A 40 8.78 -63.99 43.58
N GLN A 41 9.07 -63.55 44.80
CA GLN A 41 9.04 -62.11 45.16
C GLN A 41 10.21 -61.33 44.54
N GLU A 42 11.40 -61.93 44.46
CA GLU A 42 12.58 -61.33 43.83
C GLU A 42 12.43 -61.27 42.30
N LEU A 43 11.84 -62.29 41.66
CA LEU A 43 11.50 -62.28 40.23
C LEU A 43 10.43 -61.23 39.89
N VAL A 44 9.36 -61.13 40.69
CA VAL A 44 8.31 -60.12 40.47
C VAL A 44 8.86 -58.71 40.64
N THR A 45 9.71 -58.49 41.65
CA THR A 45 10.38 -57.19 41.86
C THR A 45 11.31 -56.85 40.68
N GLY A 46 12.06 -57.84 40.17
CA GLY A 46 12.91 -57.67 38.98
C GLY A 46 12.13 -57.31 37.72
N VAL A 47 10.99 -57.98 37.47
CA VAL A 47 10.12 -57.71 36.31
C VAL A 47 9.50 -56.30 36.38
N ILE A 48 9.13 -55.83 37.57
CA ILE A 48 8.60 -54.47 37.77
C ILE A 48 9.67 -53.42 37.45
N VAL A 49 10.89 -53.59 37.96
CA VAL A 49 11.99 -52.64 37.71
C VAL A 49 12.37 -52.61 36.23
N ILE A 50 12.46 -53.76 35.57
CA ILE A 50 12.75 -53.83 34.13
C ILE A 50 11.62 -53.20 33.31
N SER A 51 10.35 -53.42 33.66
CA SER A 51 9.22 -52.77 32.99
C SER A 51 9.25 -51.25 33.14
N LEU A 52 9.62 -50.75 34.32
CA LEU A 52 9.75 -49.30 34.57
C LEU A 52 10.88 -48.67 33.75
N ILE A 53 12.02 -49.37 33.62
CA ILE A 53 13.13 -48.95 32.75
C ILE A 53 12.68 -48.90 31.29
N ILE A 54 11.93 -49.90 30.82
CA ILE A 54 11.41 -49.93 29.45
C ILE A 54 10.43 -48.77 29.19
N ILE A 55 9.55 -48.45 30.14
CA ILE A 55 8.62 -47.30 30.02
C ILE A 55 9.37 -45.98 29.93
N ILE A 56 10.39 -45.78 30.77
CA ILE A 56 11.24 -44.59 30.73
C ILE A 56 11.94 -44.50 29.37
N LEU A 57 12.50 -45.61 28.88
CA LEU A 57 13.22 -45.65 27.60
C LEU A 57 12.31 -45.40 26.40
N ILE A 58 11.08 -45.93 26.40
CA ILE A 58 10.07 -45.62 25.37
C ILE A 58 9.66 -44.14 25.46
N SER A 59 9.48 -43.61 26.67
CA SER A 59 9.11 -42.21 26.88
C SER A 59 10.21 -41.25 26.42
N THR A 60 11.49 -41.56 26.69
CA THR A 60 12.62 -40.74 26.22
C THR A 60 12.77 -40.81 24.70
N ILE A 61 12.61 -41.99 24.10
CA ILE A 61 12.64 -42.14 22.63
C ILE A 61 11.50 -41.35 21.99
N TYR A 62 10.26 -41.46 22.50
CA TYR A 62 9.12 -40.68 22.02
C TYR A 62 9.35 -39.17 22.17
N TYR A 63 9.88 -38.74 23.32
CA TYR A 63 10.20 -37.34 23.58
C TYR A 63 11.18 -36.77 22.55
N PHE A 64 12.27 -37.49 22.25
CA PHE A 64 13.29 -37.00 21.32
C PHE A 64 12.90 -37.14 19.83
N LEU A 65 12.17 -38.19 19.44
CA LEU A 65 11.82 -38.42 18.03
C LEU A 65 10.55 -37.70 17.57
N VAL A 66 9.61 -37.42 18.46
CA VAL A 66 8.29 -36.87 18.10
C VAL A 66 8.04 -35.53 18.78
N PHE A 67 8.10 -35.48 20.11
CA PHE A 67 7.71 -34.26 20.83
C PHE A 67 8.68 -33.10 20.64
N MET A 68 10.00 -33.35 20.70
CA MET A 68 11.02 -32.31 20.51
C MET A 68 10.93 -31.62 19.13
N PRO A 69 10.90 -32.34 17.99
CA PRO A 69 10.79 -31.68 16.68
C PRO A 69 9.44 -30.96 16.49
N GLU A 70 8.33 -31.51 16.99
CA GLU A 70 7.01 -30.83 16.92
C GLU A 70 7.02 -29.48 17.68
N GLN A 71 7.67 -29.43 18.84
CA GLN A 71 7.78 -28.19 19.63
C GLN A 71 8.72 -27.17 18.98
N GLU A 72 9.77 -27.63 18.31
CA GLU A 72 10.65 -26.75 17.53
C GLU A 72 9.92 -26.14 16.34
N GLU A 73 9.17 -26.95 15.58
CA GLU A 73 8.33 -26.49 14.48
C GLU A 73 7.29 -25.47 14.96
N LEU A 74 6.58 -25.76 16.04
CA LEU A 74 5.62 -24.84 16.64
C LEU A 74 6.26 -23.50 17.01
N ASN A 75 7.43 -23.53 17.66
CA ASN A 75 8.14 -22.31 18.05
C ASN A 75 8.63 -21.51 16.84
N ASN A 76 9.10 -22.18 15.78
CA ASN A 76 9.53 -21.52 14.56
C ASN A 76 8.37 -20.78 13.88
N ILE A 77 7.21 -21.43 13.75
CA ILE A 77 6.01 -20.80 13.18
C ILE A 77 5.52 -19.64 14.07
N LYS A 78 5.63 -19.76 15.41
CA LYS A 78 5.30 -18.66 16.32
C LYS A 78 6.19 -17.45 16.07
N GLN A 79 7.50 -17.66 15.96
CA GLN A 79 8.45 -16.57 15.69
C GLN A 79 8.21 -15.94 14.31
N GLU A 80 7.92 -16.73 13.28
CA GLU A 80 7.56 -16.22 11.95
C GLU A 80 6.34 -15.28 12.03
N LYS A 81 5.26 -15.72 12.68
CA LYS A 81 4.04 -14.91 12.80
C LYS A 81 4.23 -13.68 13.68
N ILE A 82 5.01 -13.77 14.76
CA ILE A 82 5.37 -12.61 15.58
C ILE A 82 6.16 -11.59 14.75
N ASN A 83 7.09 -12.05 13.91
CA ASN A 83 7.83 -11.17 13.01
C ASN A 83 6.90 -10.50 11.99
N SER A 84 5.94 -11.24 11.42
CA SER A 84 4.92 -10.67 10.54
C SER A 84 4.09 -9.57 11.23
N VAL A 85 3.68 -9.80 12.48
CA VAL A 85 2.97 -8.80 13.29
C VAL A 85 3.84 -7.56 13.49
N ASN A 86 5.11 -7.74 13.88
CA ASN A 86 6.04 -6.65 14.12
C ASN A 86 6.32 -5.85 12.84
N SER A 87 6.37 -6.50 11.67
CA SER A 87 6.54 -5.81 10.39
C SER A 87 5.30 -5.04 9.95
N LEU A 88 4.09 -5.47 10.34
CA LEU A 88 2.85 -4.81 9.93
C LEU A 88 2.41 -3.70 10.90
N LEU A 89 2.81 -3.77 12.17
CA LEU A 89 2.44 -2.81 13.22
C LEU A 89 3.65 -1.97 13.67
N ILE A 90 4.42 -1.44 12.72
CA ILE A 90 5.64 -0.64 12.99
C ILE A 90 5.30 0.66 13.73
N HIS A 91 4.23 1.32 13.32
CA HIS A 91 3.84 2.66 13.79
C HIS A 91 2.66 2.65 14.78
N GLU A 92 2.16 1.46 15.14
CA GLU A 92 0.96 1.28 15.95
C GLU A 92 1.28 1.06 17.44
N ASP A 93 0.31 1.42 18.28
CA ASP A 93 0.41 1.33 19.74
C ASP A 93 0.73 -0.10 20.22
N ASN A 94 1.62 -0.19 21.22
CA ASN A 94 2.10 -1.46 21.77
C ASN A 94 0.96 -2.39 22.19
N GLN A 95 -0.17 -1.87 22.69
CA GLN A 95 -1.24 -2.70 23.25
C GLN A 95 -1.89 -3.66 22.24
N ASN A 96 -2.21 -3.17 21.05
CA ASN A 96 -2.82 -3.99 19.99
C ASN A 96 -1.84 -5.06 19.49
N ARG A 97 -0.56 -4.68 19.37
CA ARG A 97 0.52 -5.59 18.99
C ARG A 97 0.69 -6.70 20.01
N GLU A 98 0.79 -6.36 21.30
CA GLU A 98 0.90 -7.33 22.39
C GLU A 98 -0.33 -8.27 22.47
N ALA A 99 -1.53 -7.77 22.18
CA ALA A 99 -2.74 -8.60 22.17
C ALA A 99 -2.73 -9.67 21.09
N ILE A 100 -2.19 -9.37 19.90
CA ILE A 100 -2.04 -10.35 18.81
C ILE A 100 -0.89 -11.31 19.11
N ILE A 101 0.25 -10.80 19.61
CA ILE A 101 1.39 -11.64 20.03
C ILE A 101 0.94 -12.65 21.10
N SER A 102 0.17 -12.21 22.10
CA SER A 102 -0.35 -13.09 23.14
C SER A 102 -1.25 -14.20 22.57
N GLN A 103 -2.08 -13.90 21.56
CA GLN A 103 -2.88 -14.91 20.86
C GLN A 103 -2.00 -15.94 20.13
N ILE A 104 -0.96 -15.48 19.44
CA ILE A 104 0.03 -16.35 18.77
C ILE A 104 0.74 -17.25 19.78
N GLU A 105 1.16 -16.70 20.92
CA GLU A 105 1.85 -17.45 21.98
C GLU A 105 0.94 -18.48 22.64
N SER A 106 -0.37 -18.19 22.76
CA SER A 106 -1.35 -19.07 23.38
C SER A 106 -1.72 -20.30 22.55
N ALA A 107 -1.43 -20.30 21.25
CA ALA A 107 -1.71 -21.43 20.36
C ALA A 107 -0.93 -22.69 20.78
N ALA A 108 -1.65 -23.80 20.90
CA ALA A 108 -1.11 -25.06 21.44
C ALA A 108 -0.68 -26.05 20.34
N THR A 109 -1.11 -25.83 19.10
CA THR A 109 -0.83 -26.72 17.97
C THR A 109 -0.41 -25.94 16.73
N THR A 110 0.33 -26.61 15.84
CA THR A 110 0.73 -26.04 14.54
C THR A 110 -0.48 -25.74 13.66
N GLU A 111 -1.53 -26.57 13.72
CA GLU A 111 -2.76 -26.39 12.94
C GLU A 111 -3.53 -25.13 13.37
N GLU A 112 -3.71 -24.92 14.67
CA GLU A 112 -4.33 -23.71 15.21
C GLU A 112 -3.55 -22.46 14.79
N LEU A 113 -2.22 -22.55 14.86
CA LEU A 113 -1.34 -21.45 14.50
C LEU A 113 -1.41 -21.11 13.00
N ASN A 114 -1.45 -22.13 12.13
CA ASN A 114 -1.60 -21.96 10.69
C ASN A 114 -2.96 -21.37 10.31
N SER A 115 -4.02 -21.65 11.08
CA SER A 115 -5.35 -21.06 10.88
C SER A 115 -5.43 -19.56 11.20
N LEU A 116 -4.49 -19.04 12.01
CA LEU A 116 -4.43 -17.62 12.34
C LEU A 116 -3.92 -16.82 11.12
N ASN A 117 -4.83 -16.09 10.47
CA ASN A 117 -4.47 -15.13 9.44
C ASN A 117 -4.12 -13.78 10.09
N ILE A 118 -2.82 -13.48 10.14
CA ILE A 118 -2.28 -12.26 10.77
C ILE A 118 -2.77 -11.00 10.05
N GLU A 119 -2.83 -11.01 8.72
CA GLU A 119 -3.28 -9.85 7.93
C GLU A 119 -4.72 -9.48 8.29
N ASN A 120 -5.61 -10.46 8.41
CA ASN A 120 -7.00 -10.23 8.80
C ASN A 120 -7.15 -9.68 10.23
N MET A 121 -6.23 -10.04 11.13
CA MET A 121 -6.22 -9.52 12.51
C MET A 121 -5.72 -8.08 12.57
N VAL A 122 -4.70 -7.76 11.78
CA VAL A 122 -4.03 -6.46 11.76
C VAL A 122 -4.80 -5.43 10.93
N TYR A 123 -5.41 -5.85 9.83
CA TYR A 123 -6.16 -4.99 8.91
C TYR A 123 -7.16 -4.04 9.58
N PRO A 124 -8.08 -4.48 10.46
CA PRO A 124 -9.04 -3.57 11.08
C PRO A 124 -8.39 -2.53 12.00
N ILE A 125 -7.25 -2.87 12.63
CA ILE A 125 -6.51 -1.96 13.50
C ILE A 125 -5.90 -0.85 12.66
N LEU A 126 -5.09 -1.21 11.66
CA LEU A 126 -4.44 -0.26 10.74
C LEU A 126 -5.47 0.63 10.05
N LYS A 127 -6.55 0.02 9.54
CA LYS A 127 -7.62 0.74 8.87
C LYS A 127 -8.26 1.78 9.79
N ASN A 128 -8.64 1.41 11.00
CA ASN A 128 -9.31 2.33 11.91
C ASN A 128 -8.37 3.47 12.33
N ASN A 129 -7.11 3.17 12.63
CA ASN A 129 -6.12 4.19 12.98
C ASN A 129 -5.94 5.19 11.83
N LEU A 130 -5.69 4.69 10.61
CA LEU A 130 -5.55 5.56 9.44
C LEU A 130 -6.80 6.39 9.18
N LEU A 131 -8.00 5.83 9.33
CA LEU A 131 -9.25 6.59 9.20
C LEU A 131 -9.43 7.67 10.28
N GLU A 132 -8.95 7.45 11.50
CA GLU A 132 -8.91 8.46 12.55
C GLU A 132 -7.91 9.58 12.19
N GLN A 133 -6.72 9.23 11.71
CA GLN A 133 -5.71 10.19 11.23
C GLN A 133 -6.23 11.05 10.08
N VAL A 134 -7.00 10.49 9.13
CA VAL A 134 -7.65 11.27 8.04
C VAL A 134 -8.52 12.39 8.60
N GLN A 135 -9.25 12.13 9.69
CA GLN A 135 -10.14 13.14 10.28
C GLN A 135 -9.40 14.16 11.14
N GLU A 136 -8.32 13.74 11.79
CA GLU A 136 -7.50 14.59 12.64
C GLU A 136 -6.62 15.56 11.83
N TYR A 137 -5.99 15.06 10.76
CA TYR A 137 -4.97 15.80 10.01
C TYR A 137 -5.48 16.54 8.76
N LYS A 138 -6.80 16.57 8.54
CA LYS A 138 -7.37 17.33 7.42
C LYS A 138 -7.05 18.83 7.50
N ASP A 139 -6.68 19.40 6.36
CA ASP A 139 -6.48 20.83 6.24
C ASP A 139 -7.81 21.60 6.13
N LYS A 140 -7.73 22.94 6.02
CA LYS A 140 -8.90 23.82 5.80
C LYS A 140 -9.68 23.56 4.50
N TYR A 141 -9.12 22.77 3.59
CA TYR A 141 -9.69 22.41 2.29
C TYR A 141 -10.14 20.94 2.24
N ASN A 142 -10.16 20.23 3.37
CA ASN A 142 -10.45 18.79 3.47
C ASN A 142 -9.50 17.92 2.63
N ARG A 143 -8.22 18.30 2.59
CA ARG A 143 -7.13 17.55 1.98
C ARG A 143 -6.19 17.02 3.04
N ILE A 144 -5.50 15.94 2.71
CA ILE A 144 -4.46 15.31 3.53
C ILE A 144 -3.28 14.94 2.63
N GLU A 145 -2.13 14.77 3.25
CA GLU A 145 -0.95 14.22 2.61
C GLU A 145 -0.83 12.74 3.01
N VAL A 146 -0.77 11.88 2.00
CA VAL A 146 -0.63 10.43 2.16
C VAL A 146 0.71 10.03 1.59
N THR A 147 1.62 9.60 2.46
CA THR A 147 2.89 9.01 2.06
C THR A 147 2.74 7.50 2.06
N THR A 148 3.05 6.87 0.94
CA THR A 148 3.30 5.42 0.82
C THR A 148 4.79 5.24 0.56
N ASP A 149 5.35 4.02 0.73
CA ASP A 149 6.79 3.70 0.63
C ASP A 149 7.63 4.58 -0.32
N ASN A 150 7.11 4.89 -1.52
CA ASN A 150 7.85 5.64 -2.55
C ASN A 150 7.17 6.93 -3.05
N THR A 151 5.96 7.27 -2.58
CA THR A 151 5.17 8.36 -3.18
C THR A 151 4.44 9.17 -2.14
N THR A 152 4.44 10.49 -2.32
CA THR A 152 3.67 11.42 -1.50
C THR A 152 2.57 12.04 -2.34
N ASP A 153 1.33 11.78 -1.92
CA ASP A 153 0.13 12.17 -2.65
C ASP A 153 -0.70 13.14 -1.81
N ILE A 154 -1.11 14.26 -2.40
CA ILE A 154 -2.09 15.17 -1.80
C ILE A 154 -3.47 14.77 -2.33
N MET A 155 -4.40 14.42 -1.43
CA MET A 155 -5.74 14.00 -1.84
C MET A 155 -6.83 14.46 -0.87
N ASN A 156 -8.07 14.50 -1.36
CA ASN A 156 -9.23 14.79 -0.52
C ASN A 156 -9.47 13.65 0.49
N THR A 157 -9.92 14.00 1.69
CA THR A 157 -10.38 13.07 2.74
C THR A 157 -11.31 11.95 2.24
N ASP A 158 -12.23 12.23 1.31
CA ASP A 158 -13.13 11.21 0.75
C ASP A 158 -12.38 10.20 -0.12
N ASN A 159 -11.49 10.69 -0.98
CA ASN A 159 -10.65 9.86 -1.84
C ASN A 159 -9.68 9.02 -1.00
N ALA A 160 -9.07 9.62 0.02
CA ALA A 160 -8.21 8.91 0.98
C ALA A 160 -8.96 7.81 1.72
N THR A 161 -10.18 8.10 2.19
CA THR A 161 -11.03 7.12 2.88
C THR A 161 -11.35 5.93 1.98
N ASN A 162 -11.63 6.18 0.70
CA ASN A 162 -11.88 5.12 -0.27
C ASN A 162 -10.61 4.34 -0.60
N TYR A 163 -9.48 5.02 -0.74
CA TYR A 163 -8.17 4.43 -0.96
C TYR A 163 -7.79 3.48 0.18
N ILE A 164 -7.88 3.91 1.43
CA ILE A 164 -7.61 3.09 2.62
C ILE A 164 -8.51 1.84 2.67
N LYS A 165 -9.79 1.98 2.29
CA LYS A 165 -10.73 0.86 2.27
C LYS A 165 -10.41 -0.18 1.19
N SER A 166 -9.75 0.21 0.10
CA SER A 166 -9.43 -0.68 -1.01
C SER A 166 -8.03 -1.31 -0.93
N GLN A 167 -7.17 -0.86 -0.02
CA GLN A 167 -5.81 -1.37 0.15
C GLN A 167 -5.74 -2.60 1.06
N ASP A 168 -4.66 -3.36 0.91
CA ASP A 168 -4.33 -4.53 1.73
C ASP A 168 -3.54 -4.14 2.99
N ALA A 169 -3.48 -5.05 3.97
CA ALA A 169 -2.81 -4.80 5.25
C ALA A 169 -1.31 -4.42 5.09
N SER A 170 -0.62 -4.98 4.10
CA SER A 170 0.78 -4.67 3.79
C SER A 170 0.95 -3.21 3.39
N THR A 171 0.16 -2.71 2.43
CA THR A 171 0.19 -1.31 2.00
C THR A 171 -0.25 -0.35 3.11
N LEU A 172 -1.21 -0.73 3.94
CA LEU A 172 -1.64 0.08 5.08
C LEU A 172 -0.54 0.22 6.14
N SER A 173 0.33 -0.79 6.31
CA SER A 173 1.37 -0.78 7.35
C SER A 173 2.47 0.26 7.14
N VAL A 174 2.75 0.55 5.87
CA VAL A 174 3.76 1.52 5.43
C VAL A 174 3.17 2.90 5.13
N MET A 175 1.85 3.04 5.20
CA MET A 175 1.17 4.30 4.94
C MET A 175 1.36 5.26 6.11
N SER A 176 1.64 6.53 5.81
CA SER A 176 1.66 7.61 6.78
C SER A 176 0.74 8.73 6.33
N ILE A 177 -0.09 9.22 7.24
CA ILE A 177 -1.00 10.34 6.99
C ILE A 177 -0.52 11.54 7.79
N LYS A 178 -0.42 12.68 7.12
CA LYS A 178 -0.01 13.95 7.72
C LYS A 178 -0.89 15.08 7.24
N GLN A 179 -0.81 16.20 7.95
CA GLN A 179 -1.39 17.44 7.48
C GLN A 179 -0.58 17.95 6.29
N VAL A 180 -1.29 18.45 5.26
CA VAL A 180 -0.67 18.97 4.04
C VAL A 180 0.33 20.07 4.35
N ASP A 181 1.61 19.82 4.05
CA ASP A 181 2.68 20.83 4.07
C ASP A 181 3.22 21.02 2.65
N SER A 182 2.52 21.86 1.89
CA SER A 182 2.84 22.14 0.50
C SER A 182 3.57 23.47 0.29
N VAL A 183 4.33 23.55 -0.80
CA VAL A 183 4.94 24.78 -1.30
C VAL A 183 4.68 24.93 -2.80
N ILE A 184 4.75 26.17 -3.26
CA ILE A 184 4.62 26.47 -4.69
C ILE A 184 6.02 26.62 -5.28
N ILE A 185 6.32 25.82 -6.29
CA ILE A 185 7.59 25.88 -7.01
C ILE A 185 7.38 26.23 -8.49
N PRO A 186 8.27 27.04 -9.09
CA PRO A 186 8.31 27.23 -10.53
C PRO A 186 9.04 26.06 -11.20
N LEU A 187 8.45 25.50 -12.27
CA LEU A 187 9.07 24.49 -13.12
C LEU A 187 9.11 24.99 -14.57
N SER A 188 10.28 24.98 -15.19
CA SER A 188 10.45 25.24 -16.62
C SER A 188 10.47 23.91 -17.36
N ILE A 189 9.41 23.60 -18.09
CA ILE A 189 9.28 22.33 -18.81
C ILE A 189 8.72 22.52 -20.21
N ASN A 190 9.01 21.58 -21.10
CA ASN A 190 8.45 21.59 -22.44
C ASN A 190 6.99 21.15 -22.44
N ARG A 191 6.23 21.57 -23.46
CA ARG A 191 4.82 21.17 -23.63
C ARG A 191 4.63 19.66 -23.58
N LYS A 192 5.55 18.87 -24.14
CA LYS A 192 5.51 17.39 -24.09
C LYS A 192 5.47 16.86 -22.66
N GLN A 193 6.25 17.47 -21.77
CA GLN A 193 6.31 17.13 -20.35
C GLN A 193 5.08 17.64 -19.59
N ALA A 194 4.47 18.73 -20.04
CA ALA A 194 3.27 19.32 -19.44
C ALA A 194 1.96 18.63 -19.88
N ALA A 195 1.89 17.30 -19.82
CA ALA A 195 0.79 16.50 -20.38
C ALA A 195 0.41 16.90 -21.82
N SER A 196 1.41 17.14 -22.69
CA SER A 196 1.22 17.65 -24.06
C SER A 196 0.49 19.01 -24.17
N GLY A 197 0.49 19.78 -23.09
CA GLY A 197 -0.15 21.09 -22.97
C GLY A 197 -1.66 21.03 -22.76
N PHE A 198 -2.14 19.95 -22.15
CA PHE A 198 -3.53 19.81 -21.75
C PHE A 198 -3.82 20.18 -20.30
N ILE A 199 -2.78 20.49 -19.53
CA ILE A 199 -2.93 21.05 -18.19
C ILE A 199 -3.46 22.48 -18.23
N THR A 200 -4.32 22.81 -17.29
CA THR A 200 -4.89 24.14 -17.07
C THR A 200 -4.70 24.58 -15.62
N GLN A 201 -4.92 25.86 -15.35
CA GLN A 201 -4.90 26.36 -13.98
C GLN A 201 -6.01 25.67 -13.16
N GLY A 202 -5.63 25.12 -12.01
CA GLY A 202 -6.51 24.39 -11.10
C GLY A 202 -6.56 22.88 -11.32
N ASP A 203 -5.93 22.37 -12.38
CA ASP A 203 -5.89 20.92 -12.62
C ASP A 203 -4.99 20.23 -11.60
N THR A 204 -5.40 19.03 -11.20
CA THR A 204 -4.58 18.11 -10.43
C THR A 204 -3.68 17.32 -11.37
N VAL A 205 -2.40 17.18 -11.02
CA VAL A 205 -1.40 16.46 -11.83
C VAL A 205 -0.57 15.52 -10.97
N ASP A 206 -0.18 14.39 -11.56
CA ASP A 206 0.78 13.46 -11.01
C ASP A 206 2.13 13.67 -11.74
N ILE A 207 3.23 13.68 -10.97
CA ILE A 207 4.57 13.94 -11.45
C ILE A 207 5.37 12.64 -11.49
N TYR A 208 5.92 12.33 -12.65
CA TYR A 208 6.73 11.14 -12.88
C TYR A 208 8.15 11.51 -13.29
N LYS A 209 9.13 10.72 -12.85
CA LYS A 209 10.49 10.76 -13.40
C LYS A 209 10.55 9.90 -14.65
N ASN A 210 10.96 10.51 -15.76
CA ASN A 210 11.27 9.80 -16.99
C ASN A 210 12.57 9.02 -16.81
N SER A 211 12.48 7.69 -16.76
CA SER A 211 13.63 6.79 -16.62
C SER A 211 14.27 6.44 -17.97
N GLN A 212 14.32 7.39 -18.91
CA GLN A 212 14.93 7.17 -20.23
C GLN A 212 16.45 7.25 -20.25
N ASN A 213 17.11 7.29 -19.09
CA ASN A 213 18.51 6.86 -19.03
C ASN A 213 18.53 5.34 -18.97
N ARG A 214 18.49 4.72 -20.16
CA ARG A 214 19.23 3.47 -20.34
C ARG A 214 20.66 3.78 -19.94
N ASP A 215 21.20 3.05 -18.98
CA ASP A 215 22.63 2.98 -18.78
C ASP A 215 23.27 2.48 -20.08
N GLU A 216 23.71 3.39 -20.95
CA GLU A 216 24.52 3.09 -22.14
C GLU A 216 25.97 2.75 -21.76
N ASN A 217 26.16 2.07 -20.62
CA ASN A 217 27.43 1.51 -20.18
C ASN A 217 27.21 0.09 -19.62
N SER A 218 26.66 -0.78 -20.46
CA SER A 218 26.94 -2.21 -20.40
C SER A 218 27.31 -2.65 -21.81
N GLU A 219 28.58 -2.43 -22.18
CA GLU A 219 29.20 -3.27 -23.20
C GLU A 219 29.28 -4.68 -22.62
N ASP A 220 28.27 -5.49 -22.91
CA ASP A 220 28.48 -6.93 -23.06
C ASP A 220 27.72 -7.38 -24.31
N PHE A 221 28.46 -7.39 -25.42
CA PHE A 221 28.08 -8.09 -26.62
C PHE A 221 28.00 -9.58 -26.28
N ASN A 222 26.78 -10.10 -26.16
CA ASN A 222 26.52 -11.52 -26.35
C ASN A 222 25.28 -11.69 -27.22
N GLU A 223 25.51 -11.67 -28.54
CA GLU A 223 24.63 -12.31 -29.50
C GLU A 223 24.58 -13.80 -29.17
N ASN A 224 23.44 -14.25 -28.66
CA ASN A 224 22.76 -15.52 -28.97
C ASN A 224 21.85 -15.90 -27.79
N GLN A 225 20.57 -15.56 -27.86
CA GLN A 225 19.49 -16.47 -27.46
C GLN A 225 18.11 -15.91 -27.86
N SER A 226 17.52 -16.61 -28.83
CA SER A 226 16.10 -16.99 -28.94
C SER A 226 15.05 -16.20 -28.15
N GLU A 227 14.09 -15.67 -28.91
CA GLU A 227 12.75 -15.27 -28.49
C GLU A 227 12.11 -16.33 -27.57
N GLU A 228 12.03 -16.06 -26.27
CA GLU A 228 10.94 -16.48 -25.37
C GLU A 228 11.17 -15.91 -23.96
N ASN A 229 10.08 -15.41 -23.36
CA ASN A 229 9.94 -14.88 -22.00
C ASN A 229 10.56 -13.49 -21.71
N VAL A 230 9.85 -12.45 -22.17
CA VAL A 230 9.87 -11.15 -21.48
C VAL A 230 9.21 -11.38 -20.11
N THR A 231 10.01 -11.63 -19.10
CA THR A 231 9.62 -11.42 -17.70
C THR A 231 9.22 -9.95 -17.57
N VAL A 232 7.92 -9.72 -17.39
CA VAL A 232 7.37 -8.42 -16.99
C VAL A 232 7.89 -8.14 -15.59
N GLY A 233 9.12 -7.60 -15.51
CA GLY A 233 9.63 -7.00 -14.31
C GLY A 233 8.67 -5.89 -13.92
N SER A 234 8.09 -6.01 -12.72
CA SER A 234 7.23 -5.01 -12.09
C SER A 234 7.91 -3.65 -12.14
N HIS A 235 7.68 -2.89 -13.21
CA HIS A 235 8.06 -1.48 -13.29
C HIS A 235 7.19 -0.78 -12.26
N HIS A 236 7.73 -0.60 -11.05
CA HIS A 236 7.15 0.37 -10.14
C HIS A 236 7.11 1.70 -10.91
N PRO A 237 5.94 2.34 -11.03
CA PRO A 237 5.88 3.65 -11.63
C PRO A 237 6.83 4.58 -10.85
N ASN A 238 7.78 5.22 -11.53
CA ASN A 238 8.63 6.26 -10.95
C ASN A 238 7.81 7.55 -10.71
N LYS A 239 6.67 7.43 -10.05
CA LYS A 239 5.87 8.54 -9.57
C LYS A 239 6.63 9.17 -8.40
N ILE A 240 6.81 10.48 -8.43
CA ILE A 240 7.46 11.24 -7.35
C ILE A 240 6.37 11.81 -6.44
N VAL A 241 5.38 12.45 -7.05
CA VAL A 241 4.29 13.15 -6.34
C VAL A 241 2.98 12.89 -7.05
N GLY A 242 1.92 12.67 -6.29
CA GLY A 242 0.55 12.67 -6.79
C GLY A 242 -0.28 13.82 -6.26
N GLY A 243 -1.28 14.21 -7.04
CA GLY A 243 -2.28 15.15 -6.55
C GLY A 243 -1.80 16.61 -6.46
N SER A 244 -0.71 16.97 -7.15
CA SER A 244 -0.21 18.34 -7.18
C SER A 244 -1.15 19.26 -7.93
N THR A 245 -1.39 20.47 -7.41
CA THR A 245 -2.31 21.42 -8.04
C THR A 245 -1.56 22.45 -8.86
N VAL A 246 -1.98 22.65 -10.12
CA VAL A 246 -1.42 23.67 -11.00
C VAL A 246 -1.94 25.05 -10.60
N VAL A 247 -1.06 25.89 -10.06
CA VAL A 247 -1.41 27.24 -9.57
C VAL A 247 -1.48 28.24 -10.71
N SER A 248 -0.55 28.17 -11.65
CA SER A 248 -0.52 29.00 -12.85
C SER A 248 0.35 28.40 -13.95
N ILE A 249 0.09 28.81 -15.19
CA ILE A 249 0.84 28.38 -16.37
C ILE A 249 1.19 29.61 -17.19
N LEU A 250 2.46 29.74 -17.54
CA LEU A 250 2.97 30.73 -18.48
C LEU A 250 3.53 30.01 -19.69
N ARG A 251 3.00 30.30 -20.87
CA ARG A 251 3.53 29.79 -22.14
C ARG A 251 4.55 30.77 -22.70
N SER A 252 5.79 30.34 -22.83
CA SER A 252 6.83 31.05 -23.56
C SER A 252 6.74 30.71 -25.04
N LYS A 253 6.31 31.69 -25.84
CA LYS A 253 6.36 31.67 -27.31
C LYS A 253 6.36 33.10 -27.82
N ASP A 254 6.95 33.34 -28.98
CA ASP A 254 6.85 34.62 -29.68
C ASP A 254 5.38 35.04 -29.81
N SER A 255 5.11 36.30 -29.47
CA SER A 255 3.76 36.87 -29.45
C SER A 255 3.13 36.78 -30.85
N GLY A 256 2.11 35.95 -30.98
CA GLY A 256 1.33 35.81 -32.21
C GLY A 256 0.51 37.06 -32.53
N SER A 257 0.03 37.16 -33.78
CA SER A 257 -0.91 38.19 -34.21
C SER A 257 -2.35 37.77 -33.91
N ILE A 258 -3.16 38.69 -33.37
CA ILE A 258 -4.60 38.53 -33.21
C ILE A 258 -5.27 39.33 -34.33
N GLU A 259 -6.06 38.66 -35.16
CA GLU A 259 -6.94 39.33 -36.12
C GLU A 259 -8.24 39.73 -35.41
N GLU A 260 -8.49 41.04 -35.30
CA GLU A 260 -9.72 41.58 -34.76
C GLU A 260 -10.55 42.22 -35.87
N ASN A 261 -11.86 41.99 -35.84
CA ASN A 261 -12.83 42.74 -36.64
C ASN A 261 -13.56 43.71 -35.71
N ILE A 262 -13.15 44.97 -35.72
CA ILE A 262 -13.76 46.00 -34.89
C ILE A 262 -14.91 46.61 -35.70
N GLU A 263 -16.14 46.38 -35.24
CA GLU A 263 -17.32 47.10 -35.75
C GLU A 263 -17.51 48.40 -34.97
N ILE A 264 -16.99 49.50 -35.52
CA ILE A 264 -17.19 50.82 -34.91
C ILE A 264 -18.53 51.37 -35.38
N SER A 265 -19.54 51.34 -34.50
CA SER A 265 -20.81 52.03 -34.75
C SER A 265 -20.67 53.52 -34.42
N GLN A 266 -20.49 54.36 -35.44
CA GLN A 266 -20.56 55.82 -35.28
C GLN A 266 -21.97 56.32 -35.64
N SER A 267 -22.65 56.94 -34.67
CA SER A 267 -23.87 57.74 -34.89
C SER A 267 -23.51 59.22 -34.67
N PRO A 268 -23.95 60.18 -35.54
CA PRO A 268 -25.27 60.24 -36.14
C PRO A 268 -25.30 60.21 -37.69
N LYS A 269 -24.59 59.27 -38.31
CA LYS A 269 -24.84 58.84 -39.71
C LYS A 269 -24.47 57.37 -39.85
N ASN A 270 -25.46 56.48 -39.96
CA ASN A 270 -25.33 55.04 -40.20
C ASN A 270 -24.27 54.69 -41.25
N ARG A 271 -23.03 54.52 -40.82
CA ARG A 271 -21.96 53.84 -41.55
C ARG A 271 -21.39 52.83 -40.59
N ASN A 272 -21.74 51.56 -40.80
CA ASN A 272 -21.03 50.46 -40.16
C ASN A 272 -19.69 50.36 -40.87
N ILE A 273 -18.64 50.92 -40.27
CA ILE A 273 -17.27 50.70 -40.72
C ILE A 273 -16.79 49.47 -39.93
N SER A 274 -16.79 48.32 -40.60
CA SER A 274 -16.01 47.17 -40.15
C SER A 274 -14.57 47.44 -40.54
N GLN A 275 -13.70 47.52 -39.54
CA GLN A 275 -12.26 47.61 -39.74
C GLN A 275 -11.65 46.31 -39.22
N THR A 276 -11.17 45.48 -40.13
CA THR A 276 -10.35 44.32 -39.81
C THR A 276 -8.91 44.80 -39.61
N SER A 277 -8.39 44.64 -38.40
CA SER A 277 -6.98 44.91 -38.09
C SER A 277 -6.36 43.67 -37.46
N SER A 278 -5.26 43.19 -38.04
CA SER A 278 -4.36 42.27 -37.37
C SER A 278 -3.45 43.09 -36.46
N LEU A 279 -3.56 42.87 -35.15
CA LEU A 279 -2.70 43.51 -34.15
C LEU A 279 -1.88 42.44 -33.44
N ASN A 280 -0.59 42.70 -33.24
CA ASN A 280 0.23 41.85 -32.39
C ASN A 280 -0.24 41.98 -30.93
N ILE A 281 -0.13 40.93 -30.11
CA ILE A 281 -0.40 41.00 -28.66
C ILE A 281 0.40 42.14 -28.01
N GLN A 282 1.64 42.37 -28.44
CA GLN A 282 2.45 43.49 -27.96
C GLN A 282 1.86 44.86 -28.32
N GLU A 283 1.24 44.97 -29.50
CA GLU A 283 0.53 46.17 -29.94
C GLU A 283 -0.80 46.35 -29.19
N ILE A 284 -1.51 45.27 -28.88
CA ILE A 284 -2.71 45.32 -28.03
C ILE A 284 -2.34 45.79 -26.62
N LEU A 285 -1.24 45.30 -26.06
CA LEU A 285 -0.77 45.75 -24.74
C LEU A 285 -0.29 47.21 -24.76
N SER A 286 0.42 47.64 -25.81
CA SER A 286 0.85 49.05 -25.94
C SER A 286 -0.34 50.00 -26.16
N SER A 287 -1.38 49.52 -26.84
CA SER A 287 -2.61 50.26 -27.07
C SER A 287 -3.43 50.49 -25.78
N LYS A 288 -3.30 49.62 -24.76
CA LYS A 288 -3.77 49.91 -23.38
C LYS A 288 -3.11 51.16 -22.82
N ALA A 289 -1.78 51.23 -22.91
CA ALA A 289 -1.00 52.34 -22.38
C ALA A 289 -1.29 53.65 -23.13
N ALA A 290 -1.66 53.55 -24.41
CA ALA A 290 -2.13 54.67 -25.22
C ALA A 290 -3.61 55.04 -24.97
N GLY A 291 -4.35 54.27 -24.17
CA GLY A 291 -5.75 54.53 -23.81
C GLY A 291 -6.77 54.23 -24.92
N THR A 292 -6.39 53.48 -25.96
CA THR A 292 -7.29 53.18 -27.10
C THR A 292 -8.23 52.00 -26.84
N TYR A 293 -7.87 51.08 -25.95
CA TYR A 293 -8.74 50.00 -25.49
C TYR A 293 -9.07 50.14 -24.00
N ASP A 294 -10.32 49.83 -23.65
CA ASP A 294 -10.74 49.70 -22.26
C ASP A 294 -10.21 48.40 -21.65
N GLU A 295 -9.96 48.40 -20.35
CA GLU A 295 -9.46 47.25 -19.60
C GLU A 295 -10.34 46.02 -19.76
N LYS A 296 -11.66 46.21 -19.87
CA LYS A 296 -12.63 45.14 -20.14
C LYS A 296 -12.43 44.48 -21.50
N GLN A 297 -12.17 45.28 -22.54
CA GLN A 297 -11.97 44.77 -23.90
C GLN A 297 -10.67 43.98 -23.98
N ILE A 298 -9.59 44.50 -23.38
CA ILE A 298 -8.30 43.80 -23.30
C ILE A 298 -8.42 42.50 -22.53
N LYS A 299 -9.16 42.52 -21.41
CA LYS A 299 -9.40 41.31 -20.63
C LYS A 299 -10.07 40.24 -21.48
N ILE A 300 -11.13 40.56 -22.23
CA ILE A 300 -11.81 39.59 -23.11
C ILE A 300 -10.85 39.01 -24.17
N LEU A 301 -9.97 39.85 -24.74
CA LEU A 301 -9.03 39.42 -25.78
C LEU A 301 -7.90 38.52 -25.23
N LEU A 302 -7.35 38.86 -24.06
CA LEU A 302 -6.14 38.25 -23.54
C LEU A 302 -6.37 37.20 -22.45
N GLU A 303 -7.51 37.24 -21.75
CA GLU A 303 -7.84 36.26 -20.72
C GLU A 303 -7.90 34.86 -21.34
N ASN A 304 -7.10 33.95 -20.78
CA ASN A 304 -6.95 32.58 -21.27
C ASN A 304 -6.55 32.46 -22.75
N TYR A 305 -5.95 33.50 -23.36
CA TYR A 305 -5.52 33.45 -24.76
C TYR A 305 -4.62 32.24 -25.06
N GLY A 306 -3.60 32.00 -24.22
CA GLY A 306 -2.70 30.86 -24.36
C GLY A 306 -3.43 29.51 -24.30
N MET A 307 -4.41 29.37 -23.40
CA MET A 307 -5.21 28.16 -23.26
C MET A 307 -6.21 27.96 -24.40
N ARG A 308 -6.82 29.04 -24.91
CA ARG A 308 -7.66 29.00 -26.11
C ARG A 308 -6.84 28.53 -27.31
N LEU A 309 -5.64 29.07 -27.48
CA LEU A 309 -4.72 28.66 -28.54
C LEU A 309 -4.34 27.18 -28.40
N ALA A 310 -3.96 26.73 -27.21
CA ALA A 310 -3.67 25.31 -26.94
C ALA A 310 -4.89 24.40 -27.25
N ASN A 311 -6.10 24.87 -26.95
CA ASN A 311 -7.34 24.16 -27.29
C ASN A 311 -7.60 24.11 -28.80
N TYR A 312 -7.35 25.19 -29.55
CA TYR A 312 -7.48 25.18 -31.01
C TYR A 312 -6.46 24.25 -31.66
N GLU A 313 -5.21 24.27 -31.19
CA GLU A 313 -4.15 23.35 -31.60
C GLU A 313 -4.58 21.89 -31.37
N ARG A 314 -5.16 21.60 -30.19
CA ARG A 314 -5.73 20.27 -29.84
C ARG A 314 -6.86 19.86 -30.78
N THR A 315 -7.90 20.69 -30.92
CA THR A 315 -9.08 20.33 -31.73
C THR A 315 -8.78 20.22 -33.21
N SER A 316 -7.77 20.95 -33.69
CA SER A 316 -7.33 20.92 -35.08
C SER A 316 -6.28 19.85 -35.35
N ASN A 317 -5.83 19.13 -34.31
CA ASN A 317 -4.75 18.15 -34.38
C ASN A 317 -3.43 18.73 -34.95
N ILE A 318 -3.18 20.02 -34.71
CA ILE A 318 -1.96 20.72 -35.10
C ILE A 318 -1.19 20.97 -33.81
N GLY A 319 -0.21 20.11 -33.52
CA GLY A 319 0.57 20.16 -32.28
C GLY A 319 1.90 20.86 -32.49
N ASP A 320 2.00 22.12 -32.05
CA ASP A 320 3.31 22.73 -31.83
C ASP A 320 3.85 22.35 -30.44
N LEU A 321 4.72 21.35 -30.43
CA LEU A 321 5.24 20.75 -29.20
C LEU A 321 6.55 21.40 -28.71
N ASP A 322 7.12 22.30 -29.49
CA ASP A 322 8.41 22.95 -29.23
C ASP A 322 8.22 24.29 -28.49
N VAL A 323 7.28 24.30 -27.54
CA VAL A 323 6.98 25.46 -26.69
C VAL A 323 7.32 25.16 -25.24
N GLU A 324 7.90 26.13 -24.57
CA GLU A 324 8.32 26.03 -23.17
C GLU A 324 7.26 26.64 -22.26
N TYR A 325 6.95 25.96 -21.16
CA TYR A 325 6.02 26.40 -20.13
C TYR A 325 6.76 26.63 -18.81
N ILE A 326 6.47 27.76 -18.18
CA ILE A 326 6.77 27.97 -16.76
C ILE A 326 5.49 27.70 -15.98
N ILE A 327 5.49 26.65 -15.17
CA ILE A 327 4.33 26.21 -14.40
C ILE A 327 4.63 26.44 -12.92
N MET A 328 3.69 27.06 -12.22
CA MET A 328 3.72 27.14 -10.75
C MET A 328 2.93 25.97 -10.21
N LEU A 329 3.59 25.08 -9.47
CA LEU A 329 2.98 23.84 -8.99
C LEU A 329 3.00 23.79 -7.47
N GLU A 330 1.84 23.49 -6.86
CA GLU A 330 1.74 23.16 -5.44
C GLU A 330 2.19 21.70 -5.25
N VAL A 331 3.28 21.49 -4.50
CA VAL A 331 3.88 20.18 -4.24
C VAL A 331 4.17 20.00 -2.75
N PRO A 332 4.20 18.76 -2.21
CA PRO A 332 4.68 18.50 -0.86
C PRO A 332 6.11 19.02 -0.67
N ARG A 333 6.39 19.62 0.51
CA ARG A 333 7.69 20.22 0.80
C ARG A 333 8.85 19.23 0.67
N GLU A 334 8.63 17.99 1.07
CA GLU A 334 9.65 16.93 1.03
C GLU A 334 10.07 16.54 -0.39
N SER A 335 9.21 16.75 -1.40
CA SER A 335 9.49 16.37 -2.79
C SER A 335 10.21 17.46 -3.59
N VAL A 336 10.37 18.66 -3.02
CA VAL A 336 10.90 19.84 -3.73
C VAL A 336 12.31 19.62 -4.25
N GLU A 337 13.20 19.07 -3.42
CA GLU A 337 14.60 18.83 -3.78
C GLU A 337 14.69 17.88 -4.98
N THR A 338 14.00 16.75 -4.91
CA THR A 338 13.95 15.77 -6.01
C THR A 338 13.38 16.36 -7.29
N LEU A 339 12.37 17.22 -7.21
CA LEU A 339 11.77 17.86 -8.40
C LEU A 339 12.70 18.86 -9.06
N ILE A 340 13.40 19.69 -8.27
CA ILE A 340 14.35 20.67 -8.79
C ILE A 340 15.55 19.98 -9.44
N GLU A 341 16.09 18.93 -8.81
CA GLU A 341 17.21 18.16 -9.36
C GLU A 341 16.88 17.43 -10.66
N ASN A 342 15.62 17.05 -10.86
CA ASN A 342 15.18 16.24 -12.00
C ASN A 342 14.28 17.01 -12.98
N MET A 343 14.27 18.34 -12.94
CA MET A 343 13.35 19.18 -13.72
C MET A 343 13.37 18.88 -15.23
N ASP A 344 14.53 18.53 -15.79
CA ASP A 344 14.66 18.17 -17.22
C ASP A 344 14.05 16.80 -17.55
N ASN A 345 13.88 15.94 -16.55
CA ASN A 345 13.45 14.55 -16.69
C ASN A 345 12.09 14.27 -16.04
N ILE A 346 11.30 15.29 -15.70
CA ILE A 346 9.94 15.07 -15.20
C ILE A 346 8.90 15.07 -16.32
N ILE A 347 7.80 14.35 -16.09
CA ILE A 347 6.59 14.36 -16.91
C ILE A 347 5.40 14.57 -15.97
N LEU A 348 4.59 15.58 -16.27
CA LEU A 348 3.31 15.83 -15.65
C LEU A 348 2.23 15.05 -16.41
N THR A 349 1.37 14.38 -15.66
CA THR A 349 0.24 13.62 -16.20
C THR A 349 -1.03 14.01 -15.46
N ILE A 350 -2.18 13.90 -16.13
CA ILE A 350 -3.47 14.20 -15.51
C ILE A 350 -4.07 12.87 -15.05
N PRO A 351 -4.32 12.68 -13.74
CA PRO A 351 -4.88 11.44 -13.23
C PRO A 351 -6.31 11.22 -13.72
N THR A 352 -6.68 9.97 -13.97
CA THR A 352 -8.01 9.62 -14.49
C THR A 352 -9.14 9.85 -13.48
N TYR A 353 -8.83 9.80 -12.18
CA TYR A 353 -9.81 10.09 -11.12
C TYR A 353 -10.15 11.59 -11.03
N ASP A 354 -9.36 12.46 -11.65
CA ASP A 354 -9.60 13.91 -11.76
C ASP A 354 -9.42 14.38 -13.21
N SER A 355 -9.99 13.60 -14.15
CA SER A 355 -9.86 13.89 -15.56
C SER A 355 -10.65 15.14 -15.94
N PRO A 356 -10.11 16.02 -16.81
CA PRO A 356 -10.83 17.20 -17.28
C PRO A 356 -12.14 16.81 -17.97
N SER A 357 -13.16 17.68 -17.87
CA SER A 357 -14.51 17.45 -18.42
C SER A 357 -14.57 17.13 -19.92
N TRP A 358 -13.52 17.45 -20.68
CA TRP A 358 -13.43 17.15 -22.11
C TRP A 358 -12.93 15.73 -22.40
N VAL A 359 -12.34 15.03 -21.43
CA VAL A 359 -11.98 13.61 -21.52
C VAL A 359 -13.24 12.79 -21.27
N LYS A 360 -13.57 11.90 -22.22
CA LYS A 360 -14.62 10.88 -22.04
C LYS A 360 -13.91 9.53 -21.94
N LEU A 361 -13.81 9.00 -20.72
CA LEU A 361 -13.23 7.68 -20.44
C LEU A 361 -14.29 6.59 -20.50
#